data_AF-A0A6G0SCM4-F1
#
_entry.id   AF-A0A6G0SCM4-F1
#
_cell.length_a   1.000
_cell.length_b   1.000
_cell.length_c   1.000
_cell.angle_alpha   90.00
_cell.angle_beta   90.00
_cell.angle_gamma   90.00
#
_symmetry.space_group_name_H-M   'P 1'
#
loop_
_entity.id
_entity.type
_entity.pdbx_description
1 polymer ?
#
loop_
_entity_poly.entity_id
_entity_poly.type
_entity_poly.pdbx_seq_one_letter_code
_entity_poly.pdbx_strand_id
1 'polypeptide(L)'
;MRPCDIWKELKIKYGAGDAGGVIELSQQWDRIIASNWSNLGALFIQLKKVRNEINRKMAGLVGKEMVSEHWLCMEVLAQLPSEFWGSSISLTEEWFTVEIVEVSLWRLFTDRNKKEINNLTNKRHPVAINVAKKFTGK
;
A
#
# COMPACT_ATOMS: atom_id res chain seq x y z
N MET A 1 -12.26 18.80 -33.31
CA MET A 1 -11.39 18.26 -32.24
C MET A 1 -12.21 17.26 -31.44
N ARG A 2 -11.74 16.03 -31.20
CA ARG A 2 -12.55 15.05 -30.44
C ARG A 2 -12.47 15.37 -28.94
N PRO A 3 -13.49 15.08 -28.13
CA PRO A 3 -13.50 15.38 -26.70
C PRO A 3 -12.28 14.85 -25.93
N CYS A 4 -11.74 13.70 -26.34
CA CYS A 4 -10.53 13.10 -25.77
C CYS A 4 -9.24 13.85 -26.11
N ASP A 5 -9.20 14.56 -27.25
CA ASP A 5 -8.05 15.39 -27.65
C ASP A 5 -8.03 16.70 -26.82
N ILE A 6 -9.21 17.27 -26.52
CA ILE A 6 -9.39 18.44 -25.62
C ILE A 6 -8.88 18.13 -24.22
N TRP A 7 -9.26 16.97 -23.68
CA TRP A 7 -8.81 16.56 -22.34
C TRP A 7 -7.30 16.34 -22.26
N LYS A 8 -6.68 15.79 -23.30
CA LYS A 8 -5.22 15.66 -23.38
C LYS A 8 -4.54 17.03 -23.40
N GLU A 9 -5.02 17.97 -24.21
CA GLU A 9 -4.46 19.32 -24.27
C GLU A 9 -4.61 20.10 -22.97
N LEU A 10 -5.77 19.99 -22.30
CA LEU A 10 -5.97 20.59 -20.98
C LEU A 10 -5.04 19.98 -19.92
N LYS A 11 -4.81 18.66 -19.96
CA LYS A 11 -3.86 17.99 -19.06
C LYS A 11 -2.41 18.42 -19.34
N ILE A 12 -2.04 18.63 -20.59
CA ILE A 12 -0.71 19.15 -20.97
C ILE A 12 -0.56 20.63 -20.55
N LYS A 13 -1.57 21.47 -20.80
CA LYS A 13 -1.53 22.91 -20.51
C LYS A 13 -1.67 23.26 -19.02
N TYR A 14 -2.50 22.54 -18.29
CA TYR A 14 -2.88 22.88 -16.90
C TYR A 14 -2.56 21.77 -15.89
N GLY A 15 -2.46 20.51 -16.33
CA GLY A 15 -2.08 19.37 -15.48
C GLY A 15 -0.59 19.31 -15.13
N ALA A 16 0.24 20.10 -15.81
CA ALA A 16 1.66 20.27 -15.51
C ALA A 16 1.94 21.21 -14.32
N GLY A 17 0.91 21.82 -13.73
CA GLY A 17 1.05 22.68 -12.55
C GLY A 17 1.48 21.90 -11.30
N ASP A 18 1.85 22.64 -10.27
CA ASP A 18 2.35 22.11 -9.00
C ASP A 18 1.35 21.15 -8.33
N ALA A 19 0.11 21.58 -8.12
CA ALA A 19 -0.95 20.72 -7.60
C ALA A 19 -1.26 19.55 -8.54
N GLY A 20 -1.36 19.79 -9.86
CA GLY A 20 -1.67 18.77 -10.86
C GLY A 20 -0.67 17.61 -10.86
N GLY A 21 0.63 17.90 -10.76
CA GLY A 21 1.64 16.85 -10.69
C GLY A 21 1.66 16.10 -9.34
N VAL A 22 1.27 16.72 -8.22
CA VAL A 22 1.07 15.97 -6.95
C VAL A 22 -0.12 15.01 -7.08
N ILE A 23 -1.22 15.46 -7.70
CA ILE A 23 -2.38 14.62 -7.95
C ILE A 23 -2.05 13.45 -8.89
N GLU A 24 -1.27 13.66 -9.96
CA GLU A 24 -0.85 12.57 -10.85
C GLU A 24 0.00 11.52 -10.11
N LEU A 25 0.91 11.95 -9.22
CA LEU A 25 1.69 11.06 -8.38
C LEU A 25 0.81 10.29 -7.38
N SER A 26 -0.19 10.94 -6.79
CA SER A 26 -1.19 10.27 -5.95
C SER A 26 -1.98 9.22 -6.73
N GLN A 27 -2.42 9.53 -7.96
CA GLN A 27 -3.09 8.57 -8.82
C GLN A 27 -2.15 7.43 -9.26
N GLN A 28 -0.85 7.68 -9.37
CA GLN A 28 0.14 6.63 -9.62
C GLN A 28 0.27 5.70 -8.40
N TRP A 29 0.27 6.24 -7.19
CA TRP A 29 0.21 5.45 -5.95
C TRP A 29 -0.99 4.51 -5.96
N ASP A 30 -2.19 5.05 -6.20
CA ASP A 30 -3.43 4.27 -6.25
C ASP A 30 -3.37 3.14 -7.29
N ARG A 31 -2.80 3.44 -8.47
CA ARG A 31 -2.60 2.44 -9.53
C ARG A 31 -1.64 1.34 -9.11
N ILE A 32 -0.55 1.66 -8.41
CA ILE A 32 0.41 0.65 -7.90
C ILE A 32 -0.28 -0.27 -6.89
N ILE A 33 -0.99 0.31 -5.92
CA ILE A 33 -1.73 -0.42 -4.89
C ILE A 33 -2.79 -1.34 -5.52
N ALA A 34 -3.58 -0.83 -6.47
CA ALA A 34 -4.62 -1.58 -7.15
C ALA A 34 -4.08 -2.64 -8.12
N SER A 35 -2.85 -2.48 -8.62
CA SER A 35 -2.25 -3.39 -9.60
C SER A 35 -2.07 -4.82 -9.06
N ASN A 36 -1.95 -5.78 -9.98
CA ASN A 36 -1.50 -7.12 -9.65
C ASN A 36 0.03 -7.19 -9.62
N TRP A 37 0.62 -6.64 -8.57
CA TRP A 37 2.07 -6.64 -8.33
C TRP A 37 2.63 -8.07 -8.24
N SER A 38 3.87 -8.24 -8.70
CA SER A 38 4.54 -9.54 -8.84
C SER A 38 5.02 -10.13 -7.51
N ASN A 39 5.48 -9.29 -6.58
CA ASN A 39 5.81 -9.66 -5.21
C ASN A 39 5.88 -8.41 -4.33
N LEU A 40 6.00 -8.62 -3.01
CA LEU A 40 6.05 -7.54 -2.02
C LEU A 40 7.25 -6.61 -2.20
N GLY A 41 8.44 -7.14 -2.51
CA GLY A 41 9.62 -6.30 -2.74
C GLY A 41 9.43 -5.33 -3.91
N ALA A 42 8.84 -5.82 -5.01
CA ALA A 42 8.50 -4.98 -6.17
C ALA A 42 7.44 -3.92 -5.83
N LEU A 43 6.49 -4.23 -4.94
CA LEU A 43 5.51 -3.27 -4.43
C LEU A 43 6.20 -2.18 -3.58
N PHE A 44 7.02 -2.57 -2.59
CA PHE A 44 7.73 -1.63 -1.73
C PHE A 44 8.65 -0.69 -2.52
N ILE A 45 9.41 -1.21 -3.49
CA ILE A 45 10.28 -0.39 -4.36
C ILE A 45 9.47 0.68 -5.09
N GLN A 46 8.33 0.32 -5.69
CA GLN A 46 7.49 1.25 -6.43
C GLN A 46 6.85 2.30 -5.51
N LEU A 47 6.29 1.89 -4.37
CA LEU A 47 5.68 2.80 -3.41
C LEU A 47 6.71 3.75 -2.79
N LYS A 48 7.89 3.26 -2.36
CA LYS A 48 8.98 4.10 -1.85
C LYS A 48 9.38 5.17 -2.87
N LYS A 49 9.49 4.80 -4.14
CA LYS A 49 9.81 5.74 -5.22
C LYS A 49 8.75 6.84 -5.34
N VAL A 50 7.47 6.47 -5.45
CA VAL A 50 6.39 7.45 -5.59
C VAL A 50 6.23 8.31 -4.34
N ARG A 51 6.35 7.74 -3.14
CA ARG A 51 6.41 8.48 -1.87
C ARG A 51 7.50 9.56 -1.91
N ASN A 52 8.72 9.21 -2.31
CA ASN A 52 9.83 10.16 -2.35
C ASN A 52 9.57 11.29 -3.35
N GLU A 53 8.96 10.99 -4.50
CA GLU A 53 8.59 12.01 -5.48
C GLU A 53 7.47 12.93 -4.96
N ILE A 54 6.45 12.38 -4.31
CA ILE A 54 5.38 13.15 -3.65
C ILE A 54 5.97 14.04 -2.57
N ASN A 55 6.76 13.48 -1.65
CA ASN A 55 7.31 14.21 -0.51
C ASN A 55 8.29 15.29 -0.95
N ARG A 56 9.15 15.01 -1.95
CA ARG A 56 10.03 16.03 -2.53
C ARG A 56 9.21 17.20 -3.09
N LYS A 57 8.15 16.92 -3.83
CA LYS A 57 7.31 17.96 -4.42
C LYS A 57 6.55 18.74 -3.34
N MET A 58 5.93 18.05 -2.39
CA MET A 58 5.20 18.68 -1.28
C MET A 58 6.11 19.50 -0.37
N ALA A 59 7.32 19.03 -0.08
CA ALA A 59 8.31 19.81 0.65
C ALA A 59 8.67 21.10 -0.09
N GLY A 60 8.85 21.04 -1.42
CA GLY A 60 9.12 22.22 -2.24
C GLY A 60 7.95 23.21 -2.33
N LEU A 61 6.71 22.73 -2.28
CA LEU A 61 5.51 23.56 -2.48
C LEU A 61 4.92 24.12 -1.19
N VAL A 62 4.88 23.32 -0.13
CA VAL A 62 4.21 23.65 1.13
C VAL A 62 5.09 23.44 2.37
N GLY A 63 6.39 23.15 2.17
CA GLY A 63 7.37 23.03 3.25
C GLY A 63 7.24 21.77 4.12
N LYS A 64 6.43 20.79 3.70
CA LYS A 64 6.16 19.57 4.47
C LYS A 64 6.07 18.34 3.60
N GLU A 65 6.53 17.20 4.11
CA GLU A 65 6.23 15.90 3.53
C GLU A 65 4.75 15.56 3.71
N MET A 66 4.18 14.80 2.76
CA MET A 66 2.76 14.44 2.77
C MET A 66 2.55 12.98 3.18
N VAL A 67 3.40 12.07 2.68
CA VAL A 67 3.28 10.63 2.91
C VAL A 67 4.32 10.21 3.94
N SER A 68 3.87 9.94 5.16
CA SER A 68 4.74 9.40 6.20
C SER A 68 5.16 7.97 5.91
N GLU A 69 6.24 7.51 6.54
CA GLU A 69 6.66 6.11 6.50
C GLU A 69 5.57 5.18 7.05
N HIS A 70 4.94 5.59 8.16
CA HIS A 70 3.85 4.87 8.81
C HIS A 70 2.64 4.70 7.87
N TRP A 71 2.31 5.71 7.07
CA TRP A 71 1.24 5.62 6.08
C TRP A 71 1.56 4.62 4.98
N LEU A 72 2.82 4.58 4.50
CA LEU A 72 3.25 3.57 3.52
C LEU A 72 3.06 2.15 4.05
N CYS A 73 3.44 1.90 5.31
CA CYS A 73 3.23 0.61 5.96
C CYS A 73 1.74 0.24 6.00
N MET A 74 0.88 1.16 6.45
CA MET A 74 -0.57 0.92 6.53
C MET A 74 -1.18 0.60 5.16
N GLU A 75 -0.79 1.32 4.11
CA GLU A 75 -1.26 1.08 2.74
C GLU A 75 -0.88 -0.31 2.23
N VAL A 76 0.34 -0.78 2.51
CA VAL A 76 0.76 -2.15 2.16
C VAL A 76 -0.04 -3.19 2.94
N LEU A 77 -0.20 -3.00 4.25
CA LEU A 77 -0.94 -3.92 5.11
C LEU A 77 -2.42 -4.04 4.73
N ALA A 78 -3.03 -2.93 4.31
CA ALA A 78 -4.40 -2.90 3.82
C ALA A 78 -4.61 -3.77 2.56
N GLN A 79 -3.55 -4.11 1.82
CA GLN A 79 -3.65 -4.99 0.65
C GLN A 79 -3.60 -6.49 0.97
N LEU A 80 -3.33 -6.85 2.23
CA LEU A 80 -3.01 -8.21 2.63
C LEU A 80 -4.03 -8.72 3.66
N PRO A 81 -4.40 -10.01 3.63
CA PRO A 81 -5.34 -10.55 4.60
C PRO A 81 -4.74 -10.51 6.01
N SER A 82 -5.43 -9.82 6.92
CA SER A 82 -4.92 -9.50 8.26
C SER A 82 -4.74 -10.73 9.15
N GLU A 83 -5.41 -11.84 8.85
CA GLU A 83 -5.24 -13.12 9.54
C GLU A 83 -3.82 -13.70 9.41
N PHE A 84 -3.01 -13.23 8.45
CA PHE A 84 -1.63 -13.69 8.29
C PHE A 84 -0.61 -12.81 9.03
N TRP A 85 -0.84 -11.50 9.11
CA TRP A 85 0.16 -10.55 9.60
C TRP A 85 -0.24 -9.81 10.89
N GLY A 86 -1.52 -9.83 11.27
CA GLY A 86 -2.05 -9.01 12.37
C GLY A 86 -1.40 -9.29 13.72
N SER A 87 -0.97 -10.53 13.98
CA SER A 87 -0.23 -10.91 15.19
C SER A 87 1.29 -10.71 15.10
N SER A 88 1.81 -10.45 13.90
CA SER A 88 3.25 -10.38 13.63
C SER A 88 3.78 -8.95 13.53
N ILE A 89 2.91 -7.95 13.55
CA ILE A 89 3.26 -6.54 13.38
C ILE A 89 2.87 -5.77 14.63
N SER A 90 3.86 -5.10 15.23
CA SER A 90 3.66 -4.21 16.37
C SER A 90 3.43 -2.77 15.91
N LEU A 91 2.35 -2.13 16.38
CA LEU A 91 2.04 -0.73 16.12
C LEU A 91 2.68 0.17 17.18
N THR A 92 4.00 0.16 17.24
CA THR A 92 4.82 0.96 18.17
C THR A 92 5.91 1.68 17.38
N GLU A 93 6.29 2.90 17.79
CA GLU A 93 7.25 3.74 17.08
C GLU A 93 8.58 3.01 16.75
N GLU A 94 9.10 2.21 17.67
CA GLU A 94 10.34 1.44 17.49
C GLU A 94 10.22 0.35 16.40
N TRP A 95 9.04 -0.24 16.24
CA TRP A 95 8.86 -1.45 15.44
C TRP A 95 8.06 -1.22 14.15
N PHE A 96 7.34 -0.12 14.03
CA PHE A 96 6.48 0.17 12.88
C PHE A 96 7.22 0.98 11.81
N THR A 97 8.35 0.44 11.36
CA THR A 97 9.16 0.98 10.27
C THR A 97 8.96 0.16 9.00
N VAL A 98 9.27 0.75 7.85
CA VAL A 98 9.13 0.08 6.56
C VAL A 98 10.04 -1.13 6.45
N GLU A 99 11.25 -1.06 7.01
CA GLU A 99 12.18 -2.20 7.01
C GLU A 99 11.61 -3.39 7.79
N ILE A 100 11.12 -3.15 9.01
CA ILE A 100 10.60 -4.21 9.87
C ILE A 100 9.34 -4.82 9.25
N VAL A 101 8.43 -3.98 8.75
CA VAL A 101 7.21 -4.44 8.08
C VAL A 101 7.54 -5.23 6.81
N GLU A 102 8.44 -4.75 5.96
CA GLU A 102 8.85 -5.43 4.72
C GLU A 102 9.46 -6.81 5.00
N VAL A 103 10.37 -6.91 5.97
CA VAL A 103 10.97 -8.19 6.39
C VAL A 103 9.92 -9.14 6.96
N SER A 104 9.00 -8.62 7.78
CA SER A 104 7.95 -9.43 8.41
C SER A 104 6.99 -10.00 7.37
N LEU A 105 6.58 -9.20 6.40
CA LEU A 105 5.71 -9.65 5.31
C LEU A 105 6.43 -10.58 4.33
N TRP A 106 7.71 -10.35 4.04
CA TRP A 106 8.51 -11.26 3.21
C TRP A 106 8.62 -12.66 3.84
N ARG A 107 8.76 -12.76 5.17
CA ARG A 107 8.74 -14.06 5.87
C ARG A 107 7.40 -14.80 5.73
N LEU A 108 6.29 -14.08 5.62
CA LEU A 108 4.95 -14.67 5.54
C LEU A 108 4.57 -15.07 4.10
N PHE A 109 4.93 -14.24 3.12
CA PHE A 109 4.44 -14.37 1.74
C PHE A 109 5.53 -14.64 0.71
N THR A 110 6.81 -14.48 1.07
CA THR A 110 7.97 -14.76 0.21
C THR A 110 7.88 -14.00 -1.12
N ASP A 111 7.92 -14.69 -2.26
CA ASP A 111 7.92 -14.17 -3.61
C ASP A 111 6.54 -14.21 -4.28
N ARG A 112 5.48 -14.49 -3.51
CA ARG A 112 4.11 -14.58 -4.03
C ARG A 112 3.60 -13.25 -4.55
N ASN A 113 2.82 -13.31 -5.62
CA ASN A 113 2.10 -12.17 -6.17
C ASN A 113 0.76 -11.91 -5.44
N LYS A 114 0.13 -10.75 -5.71
CA LYS A 114 -1.13 -10.34 -5.07
C LYS A 114 -2.24 -11.39 -5.19
N LYS A 115 -2.43 -11.97 -6.39
CA LYS A 115 -3.46 -12.99 -6.65
C LYS A 115 -3.21 -14.26 -5.86
N GLU A 116 -1.96 -14.72 -5.79
CA GLU A 116 -1.60 -15.92 -5.03
C GLU A 116 -1.88 -15.74 -3.54
N ILE A 117 -1.56 -14.58 -2.98
CA ILE A 117 -1.83 -14.24 -1.58
C ILE A 117 -3.34 -14.20 -1.33
N ASN A 118 -4.10 -13.52 -2.20
CA ASN A 118 -5.56 -13.49 -2.09
C ASN A 118 -6.21 -14.87 -2.25
N ASN A 119 -5.59 -15.80 -2.96
CA ASN A 119 -6.09 -17.17 -3.08
C ASN A 119 -5.81 -18.03 -1.84
N LEU A 120 -4.91 -17.62 -0.93
CA LEU A 120 -4.66 -18.33 0.32
C LEU A 120 -5.87 -18.30 1.25
N THR A 121 -6.65 -17.22 1.23
CA THR A 121 -7.87 -17.07 2.05
C THR A 121 -9.02 -17.90 1.49
N ASN A 122 -9.16 -17.92 0.15
CA ASN A 122 -10.18 -18.70 -0.56
C ASN A 122 -10.02 -20.21 -0.35
N LYS A 123 -8.77 -20.69 -0.22
CA LYS A 123 -8.48 -22.11 0.07
C LYS A 123 -8.71 -22.51 1.54
N ARG A 124 -8.91 -21.56 2.46
CA ARG A 124 -9.10 -21.81 3.90
C ARG A 124 -10.56 -21.88 4.35
N HIS A 125 -11.54 -21.64 3.49
CA HIS A 125 -12.95 -21.92 3.80
C HIS A 125 -13.40 -23.18 3.03
N PRO A 126 -13.51 -24.34 3.70
CA PRO A 126 -14.54 -24.54 4.71
C PRO A 126 -14.04 -25.30 5.95
N VAL A 127 -13.85 -24.60 7.07
CA VAL A 127 -14.00 -25.23 8.39
C VAL A 127 -14.82 -24.27 9.23
N ALA A 128 -16.08 -24.63 9.48
CA ALA A 128 -16.86 -24.04 10.55
C ALA A 128 -16.12 -24.32 11.86
N ILE A 129 -15.45 -23.32 12.42
CA ILE A 129 -14.88 -23.43 13.75
C ILE A 129 -16.05 -23.35 14.72
N ASN A 130 -16.46 -24.50 15.25
CA ASN A 130 -17.38 -24.57 16.38
C ASN A 130 -16.78 -23.78 17.55
N VAL A 131 -17.47 -22.71 17.94
CA VAL A 131 -17.13 -21.92 19.14
C VAL A 131 -17.56 -22.73 20.37
N ALA A 132 -16.58 -23.33 21.06
CA ALA A 132 -16.65 -23.72 22.47
C ALA A 132 -15.20 -23.79 22.98
N LYS A 133 -14.77 -23.16 24.06
CA LYS A 133 -15.41 -22.93 25.36
C LYS A 133 -14.94 -21.60 25.97
N LYS A 134 -15.85 -20.93 26.67
CA LYS A 134 -15.54 -19.91 27.67
C LYS A 134 -14.58 -20.50 28.71
N PHE A 135 -13.45 -19.86 28.94
CA PHE A 135 -12.70 -20.04 30.18
C PHE A 135 -13.24 -19.05 31.21
N THR A 136 -13.97 -19.58 32.19
CA THR A 136 -14.22 -18.96 33.48
C THR A 136 -13.22 -19.52 34.49
N GLY A 137 -12.50 -18.66 35.20
CA GLY A 137 -11.71 -19.00 36.38
C GLY A 137 -11.16 -17.70 36.96
N LYS A 138 -11.90 -17.09 37.89
CA LYS A 138 -11.68 -17.09 39.35
C LYS A 138 -10.49 -16.24 39.77
#